data_AF-A0A090X936-F1
#
_entry.id   AF-A0A090X936-F1
#
_cell.length_a   1.000
_cell.length_b   1.000
_cell.length_c   1.000
_cell.angle_alpha   90.00
_cell.angle_beta   90.00
_cell.angle_gamma   90.00
#
_symmetry.space_group_name_H-M   'P 1'
#
loop_
_entity.id
_entity.type
_entity.pdbx_description
1 polymer ?
#
loop_
_entity_poly.entity_id
_entity_poly.type
_entity_poly.pdbx_seq_one_letter_code
_entity_poly.pdbx_strand_id
1 'polypeptide(L)'
;MLLVLFAVVLILPAFQAEGERFRGRPFPDPCYSTFFGGVDMTCKFYGHSGFKPGLDPLCRFTCNGDSKYPLPSGVCDKGRLKCDADSIAKLKDWKEDLERRDRKS
;
A
#
# COMPACT_ATOMS: atom_id res chain seq x y z
N MET A 1 -21.79 -14.40 -29.35
CA MET A 1 -21.06 -13.35 -28.60
C MET A 1 -21.44 -13.45 -27.13
N LEU A 2 -20.76 -14.30 -26.34
CA LEU A 2 -21.04 -14.48 -24.91
C LEU A 2 -19.78 -14.71 -24.04
N LEU A 3 -18.59 -14.71 -24.64
CA LEU A 3 -17.34 -15.11 -23.98
C LEU A 3 -16.66 -13.99 -23.20
N VAL A 4 -17.07 -12.73 -23.39
CA VAL A 4 -16.39 -11.58 -22.77
C VAL A 4 -16.82 -11.37 -21.31
N LEU A 5 -18.02 -11.82 -20.95
CA LEU A 5 -18.57 -11.59 -19.60
C LEU A 5 -17.97 -12.52 -18.53
N PHE A 6 -17.44 -13.68 -18.92
CA PHE A 6 -16.88 -14.65 -17.96
C PHE A 6 -15.45 -14.33 -17.51
N ALA A 7 -14.70 -13.55 -18.29
CA ALA A 7 -13.31 -13.21 -17.95
C ALA A 7 -13.23 -12.22 -16.78
N VAL A 8 -14.20 -11.32 -16.64
CA VAL A 8 -14.18 -10.28 -15.58
C VAL A 8 -14.45 -10.89 -14.20
N VAL A 9 -15.31 -11.90 -14.10
CA VAL A 9 -15.70 -12.50 -12.80
C VAL A 9 -14.59 -13.36 -12.20
N LEU A 10 -13.74 -14.00 -13.02
CA LEU A 10 -12.67 -14.88 -12.55
C LEU A 10 -11.39 -14.15 -12.11
N ILE A 11 -11.24 -12.87 -12.46
CA ILE A 11 -10.07 -12.07 -12.08
C ILE A 11 -10.25 -11.46 -10.67
N LEU A 12 -11.48 -11.20 -10.22
CA LEU A 12 -11.72 -10.68 -8.86
C LEU A 12 -11.30 -11.61 -7.70
N PRO A 13 -11.55 -12.95 -7.71
CA PRO A 13 -11.27 -13.77 -6.54
C PRO A 13 -9.77 -14.04 -6.31
N ALA A 14 -8.89 -13.77 -7.28
CA ALA A 14 -7.44 -13.88 -7.07
C ALA A 14 -6.86 -12.73 -6.22
N PHE A 15 -7.53 -11.57 -6.19
CA PHE A 15 -7.03 -10.38 -5.49
C PHE A 15 -7.20 -10.40 -3.96
N GLN A 16 -8.06 -11.27 -3.42
CA GLN A 16 -8.24 -11.38 -1.97
C GLN A 16 -7.14 -12.20 -1.28
N ALA A 17 -6.52 -13.14 -2.01
CA ALA A 17 -5.56 -14.08 -1.43
C ALA A 17 -4.17 -13.46 -1.17
N GLU A 18 -3.76 -12.44 -1.92
CA GLU A 18 -2.43 -11.85 -1.77
C GLU A 18 -2.37 -10.78 -0.67
N GLY A 19 -3.49 -10.10 -0.39
CA GLY A 19 -3.63 -9.22 0.78
C GLY A 19 -3.67 -9.97 2.13
N GLU A 20 -4.05 -11.25 2.11
CA GLU A 20 -4.04 -12.12 3.28
C GLU A 20 -2.63 -12.58 3.67
N ARG A 21 -1.67 -12.57 2.75
CA ARG A 21 -0.30 -13.06 3.01
C ARG A 21 0.44 -12.24 4.09
N PHE A 22 -0.02 -11.02 4.35
CA PHE A 22 0.50 -10.14 5.41
C PHE A 22 -0.42 -9.98 6.62
N ARG A 23 -1.66 -10.50 6.59
CA ARG A 23 -2.59 -10.44 7.74
C ARG A 23 -2.16 -11.35 8.91
N GLY A 24 -1.26 -12.30 8.68
CA GLY A 24 -0.88 -13.32 9.66
C GLY A 24 0.41 -13.10 10.43
N ARG A 25 1.23 -12.07 10.12
CA ARG A 25 2.38 -11.74 10.98
C ARG A 25 2.03 -10.55 11.87
N PRO A 26 2.10 -10.69 13.20
CA PRO A 26 2.06 -9.52 14.07
C PRO A 26 3.32 -8.71 13.76
N PHE A 27 3.20 -7.66 12.96
CA PHE A 27 4.18 -6.60 13.00
C PHE A 27 4.04 -6.00 14.41
N PRO A 28 5.09 -6.05 15.25
CA PRO A 28 4.98 -5.66 16.65
C PRO A 28 4.65 -4.17 16.84
N ASP A 29 4.66 -3.38 15.75
CA ASP A 29 4.47 -1.94 15.78
C ASP A 29 3.36 -1.47 14.79
N PRO A 30 2.31 -0.79 15.28
CA PRO A 30 1.17 -0.36 14.47
C PRO A 30 1.55 0.67 13.40
N CYS A 31 2.66 1.39 13.57
CA CYS A 31 3.19 2.33 12.57
C CYS A 31 3.57 1.58 11.29
N TYR A 32 4.35 0.50 11.42
CA TYR A 32 4.81 -0.29 10.28
C TYR A 32 3.67 -1.05 9.61
N SER A 33 2.72 -1.57 10.39
CA SER A 33 1.52 -2.22 9.83
C SER A 33 0.70 -1.24 8.96
N THR A 34 0.48 -0.02 9.45
CA THR A 34 -0.25 1.03 8.71
C THR A 34 0.53 1.46 7.47
N PHE A 35 1.84 1.68 7.61
CA PHE A 35 2.73 2.03 6.51
C PHE A 35 2.72 0.99 5.38
N PHE A 36 2.96 -0.29 5.69
CA PHE A 36 2.98 -1.35 4.68
C PHE A 36 1.62 -1.51 4.00
N GLY A 37 0.52 -1.38 4.74
CA GLY A 37 -0.83 -1.41 4.17
C GLY A 37 -1.07 -0.27 3.17
N GLY A 38 -0.67 0.96 3.49
CA GLY A 38 -0.82 2.09 2.58
C GLY A 38 0.10 2.01 1.35
N VAL A 39 1.33 1.51 1.52
CA VAL A 39 2.27 1.28 0.41
C VAL A 39 1.73 0.24 -0.56
N ASP A 40 1.25 -0.90 -0.05
CA ASP A 40 0.66 -1.96 -0.85
C ASP A 40 -0.55 -1.45 -1.63
N MET A 41 -1.47 -0.73 -0.98
CA MET A 41 -2.61 -0.09 -1.64
C MET A 41 -2.17 0.86 -2.74
N THR A 42 -1.19 1.72 -2.47
CA THR A 42 -0.71 2.70 -3.45
C THR A 42 -0.11 2.00 -4.67
N CYS A 43 0.72 0.98 -4.47
CA CYS A 43 1.29 0.22 -5.58
C CYS A 43 0.19 -0.44 -6.42
N LYS A 44 -0.85 -0.98 -5.79
CA LYS A 44 -2.03 -1.54 -6.48
C LYS A 44 -2.79 -0.49 -7.28
N PHE A 45 -2.99 0.71 -6.73
CA PHE A 45 -3.61 1.84 -7.45
C PHE A 45 -2.87 2.19 -8.74
N TYR A 46 -1.55 2.08 -8.74
CA TYR A 46 -0.72 2.33 -9.91
C TYR A 46 -0.52 1.09 -10.80
N GLY A 47 -1.23 -0.01 -10.54
CA GLY A 47 -1.19 -1.23 -11.35
C GLY A 47 -0.01 -2.16 -11.07
N HIS A 48 0.69 -1.99 -9.94
CA HIS A 48 1.81 -2.86 -9.54
C HIS A 48 1.32 -3.99 -8.63
N SER A 49 1.91 -5.19 -8.75
CA SER A 49 1.54 -6.38 -7.96
C SER A 49 2.10 -6.41 -6.54
N GLY A 50 2.76 -5.34 -6.09
CA GLY A 50 3.35 -5.24 -4.76
C GLY A 50 4.45 -4.19 -4.69
N PHE A 51 5.28 -4.28 -3.65
CA PHE A 51 6.36 -3.33 -3.38
C PHE A 51 7.66 -4.02 -2.97
N LYS A 52 8.78 -3.34 -3.22
CA LYS A 52 10.10 -3.73 -2.73
C LYS A 52 10.29 -3.18 -1.31
N PRO A 53 10.89 -3.96 -0.39
CA PRO A 53 11.18 -3.47 0.94
C PRO A 53 12.22 -2.35 0.90
N GLY A 54 12.05 -1.36 1.78
CA GLY A 54 13.00 -0.26 1.96
C GLY A 54 12.47 1.08 1.48
N LEU A 55 13.03 2.14 2.08
CA LEU A 55 12.81 3.53 1.66
C LEU A 55 14.13 4.11 1.17
N ASP A 56 14.03 4.86 0.09
CA ASP A 56 15.09 5.75 -0.37
C ASP A 56 15.31 6.89 0.64
N PRO A 57 16.52 7.48 0.77
CA PRO A 57 16.76 8.64 1.64
C PRO A 57 15.81 9.83 1.38
N LEU A 58 15.22 9.91 0.18
CA LEU A 58 14.18 10.87 -0.17
C LEU A 58 12.76 10.48 0.30
N CYS A 59 12.64 9.49 1.19
CA CYS A 59 11.37 8.98 1.71
C CYS A 59 10.43 8.52 0.60
N ARG A 60 10.97 7.73 -0.33
CA ARG A 60 10.21 7.09 -1.40
C ARG A 60 10.24 5.59 -1.25
N PHE A 61 9.09 4.95 -1.39
CA PHE A 61 8.99 3.49 -1.49
C PHE A 61 8.98 3.09 -2.97
N THR A 62 9.38 1.85 -3.26
CA THR A 62 9.48 1.34 -4.63
C THR A 62 8.42 0.26 -4.84
N CYS A 63 7.59 0.42 -5.87
CA CYS A 63 6.67 -0.63 -6.30
C CYS A 63 7.39 -1.68 -7.16
N ASN A 64 6.83 -2.88 -7.27
CA ASN A 64 7.33 -3.92 -8.16
C ASN A 64 7.20 -3.45 -9.61
N GLY A 65 8.33 -3.05 -10.22
CA GLY A 65 8.36 -2.30 -11.49
C GLY A 65 9.28 -1.07 -11.45
N ASP A 66 10.04 -0.88 -10.37
CA ASP A 66 11.07 0.16 -10.19
C ASP A 66 10.54 1.61 -10.18
N SER A 67 9.21 1.75 -10.18
CA SER A 67 8.53 3.02 -9.95
C SER A 67 8.63 3.42 -8.48
N LYS A 68 9.09 4.65 -8.21
CA LYS A 68 9.25 5.19 -6.86
C LYS A 68 8.14 6.21 -6.56
N TYR A 69 7.51 6.07 -5.41
CA TYR A 69 6.44 6.96 -4.95
C TYR A 69 6.78 7.60 -3.60
N PRO A 70 6.44 8.88 -3.39
CA PRO A 70 6.72 9.57 -2.13
C PRO A 70 5.78 9.12 -1.02
N LEU A 71 6.30 9.09 0.21
CA LEU A 71 5.48 8.98 1.42
C LEU A 71 4.81 10.34 1.75
N PRO A 72 3.73 10.33 2.57
CA PRO A 72 3.17 11.54 3.16
C PRO A 72 4.24 12.38 3.88
N SER A 73 4.16 13.70 3.76
CA SER A 73 5.13 14.59 4.41
C SER A 73 5.08 14.45 5.94
N GLY A 74 6.26 14.39 6.57
CA GLY A 74 6.40 14.34 8.03
C GLY A 74 6.47 12.93 8.62
N VAL A 75 6.09 11.88 7.89
CA VAL A 75 6.12 10.50 8.42
C VAL A 75 7.48 9.82 8.26
N CYS A 76 8.41 10.44 7.53
CA CYS A 76 9.74 9.89 7.26
C CYS A 76 10.83 10.96 7.33
N ASP A 77 12.01 10.56 7.80
CA ASP A 77 13.22 11.35 7.93
C ASP A 77 14.42 10.55 7.43
N LYS A 78 15.11 11.06 6.40
CA LYS A 78 16.32 10.44 5.83
C LYS A 78 16.16 8.94 5.49
N GLY A 79 15.01 8.56 4.92
CA GLY A 79 14.68 7.17 4.57
C GLY A 79 14.30 6.28 5.77
N ARG A 80 14.09 6.85 6.95
CA ARG A 80 13.59 6.16 8.13
C ARG A 80 12.20 6.65 8.47
N LEU A 81 11.29 5.72 8.72
CA LEU A 81 9.95 6.05 9.19
C LEU A 81 10.02 6.66 10.59
N LYS A 82 9.42 7.83 10.78
CA LYS A 82 9.17 8.44 12.08
C LYS A 82 7.91 7.77 12.62
N CYS A 83 8.04 7.00 13.70
CA CYS A 83 6.91 6.29 14.33
C CYS A 83 6.50 6.96 15.63
N ASP A 84 6.30 8.27 15.57
CA ASP A 84 5.65 9.07 16.61
C ASP A 84 4.13 9.17 16.36
N ALA A 85 3.39 9.69 17.34
CA ALA A 85 1.92 9.76 17.28
C ALA A 85 1.40 10.61 16.10
N ASP A 86 2.09 11.70 15.74
CA ASP A 86 1.71 12.57 14.62
C ASP A 86 1.93 11.86 13.27
N SER A 87 3.07 11.18 13.13
CA SER A 87 3.38 10.37 11.95
C SER A 87 2.39 9.21 11.76
N ILE A 88 1.99 8.54 12.85
CA ILE A 88 0.99 7.46 12.81
C ILE A 88 -0.38 8.00 12.36
N ALA A 89 -0.81 9.14 12.90
CA ALA A 89 -2.08 9.77 12.49
C ALA A 89 -2.06 10.12 10.99
N LYS A 90 -0.97 10.72 10.49
CA LYS A 90 -0.81 11.04 9.06
C LYS A 90 -0.81 9.81 8.16
N LEU A 91 -0.16 8.71 8.58
CA LEU A 91 -0.20 7.45 7.84
C LEU A 91 -1.62 6.86 7.79
N LYS A 92 -2.37 6.99 8.88
CA LYS A 92 -3.76 6.54 8.96
C LYS A 92 -4.66 7.36 8.03
N ASP A 93 -4.59 8.68 8.11
CA ASP A 93 -5.37 9.59 7.25
C ASP A 93 -5.05 9.34 5.76
N TRP A 94 -3.76 9.16 5.45
CA TRP A 94 -3.33 8.81 4.10
C TRP A 94 -3.95 7.49 3.62
N LYS A 95 -3.95 6.45 4.46
CA LYS A 95 -4.57 5.17 4.14
C LYS A 95 -6.09 5.29 3.96
N GLU A 96 -6.78 6.03 4.84
CA GLU A 96 -8.22 6.26 4.71
C GLU A 96 -8.56 7.02 3.43
N ASP A 97 -7.73 7.97 3.00
CA ASP A 97 -7.89 8.66 1.72
C ASP A 97 -7.74 7.71 0.53
N LEU A 98 -6.75 6.81 0.59
CA LEU A 98 -6.57 5.75 -0.41
C LEU A 98 -7.81 4.84 -0.48
N GLU A 99 -8.30 4.32 0.65
CA GLU A 99 -9.51 3.48 0.69
C GLU A 99 -10.76 4.22 0.16
N ARG A 100 -10.86 5.53 0.42
CA ARG A 100 -11.94 6.36 -0.10
C ARG A 100 -11.85 6.54 -1.62
N ARG A 101 -10.65 6.60 -2.20
CA ARG A 101 -10.45 6.63 -3.65
C ARG A 101 -10.77 5.28 -4.29
N ASP A 102 -10.42 4.18 -3.63
CA ASP A 102 -10.72 2.81 -4.08
C ASP A 102 -12.24 2.63 -4.27
N ARG A 103 -13.03 3.00 -3.25
CA ARG A 103 -14.50 2.88 -3.28
C ARG A 103 -15.20 3.73 -4.33
N LYS A 104 -14.51 4.68 -4.96
CA LYS A 104 -15.08 5.57 -5.99
C LYS A 104 -14.66 5.19 -7.41
N SER A 105 -13.69 4.29 -7.58
CA SER A 105 -13.22 3.82 -8.87
C SER A 105 -13.98 2.59 -9.34
#